data_AF-A0AAU4Z118-F1
#
_entry.id   AF-A0AAU4Z118-F1
#
_cell.length_a   1.000
_cell.length_b   1.000
_cell.length_c   1.000
_cell.angle_alpha   90.00
_cell.angle_beta   90.00
_cell.angle_gamma   90.00
#
_symmetry.space_group_name_H-M   'P 1'
#
loop_
_entity.id
_entity.type
_entity.pdbx_description
1 polymer ?
#
loop_
_entity_poly.entity_id
_entity_poly.type
_entity_poly.pdbx_seq_one_letter_code
_entity_poly.pdbx_strand_id
1 'polypeptide(L)'
;MLGLKLRIVMPPRRIAAYSSTVYICGMTSTFHQEHPDAALASTPALPKLGVWSNFSGALTLCNLLGPDGPAWLVDRSVWDHARMDFDLAPPTGVGPLRIGMTRHAANTALDSLRDLSAISESDRPGQHVFRPSGLMISIHCVRDMLEATELGRPSSQTDRVLFQGVDVFALPAREVVRRVGEFTSIEEDPEDDASFIAPDLLLSFWRPFAADDEPEEEQGYYFSSVLLARPGYYDTPAQAAERLQQSS
;
A
#
# COMPACT_ATOMS: atom_id res chain seq x y z
N MET A 1 19.67 -27.47 46.27
CA MET A 1 19.70 -26.00 46.13
C MET A 1 21.01 -25.59 45.47
N LEU A 2 20.98 -25.33 44.16
CA LEU A 2 22.06 -24.71 43.40
C LEU A 2 21.38 -23.69 42.48
N GLY A 3 21.52 -22.40 42.80
CA GLY A 3 20.96 -21.29 42.03
C GLY A 3 21.97 -20.80 41.01
N LEU A 4 21.70 -21.04 39.72
CA LEU A 4 22.45 -20.45 38.62
C LEU A 4 21.89 -19.04 38.34
N LYS A 5 22.72 -18.01 38.51
CA LYS A 5 22.38 -16.62 38.14
C LYS A 5 22.85 -16.39 36.70
N LEU A 6 21.94 -16.46 35.73
CA LEU A 6 22.22 -16.15 34.33
C LEU A 6 22.10 -14.63 34.12
N ARG A 7 23.21 -13.95 33.84
CA ARG A 7 23.24 -12.55 33.37
C ARG A 7 23.14 -12.57 31.85
N ILE A 8 21.99 -12.21 31.30
CA ILE A 8 21.83 -11.98 29.86
C ILE A 8 22.36 -10.57 29.59
N VAL A 9 23.46 -10.49 28.84
CA VAL A 9 23.97 -9.23 28.27
C VAL A 9 23.32 -9.08 26.91
N MET A 10 22.39 -8.12 26.77
CA MET A 10 21.83 -7.77 25.46
C MET A 10 22.83 -6.95 24.64
N PRO A 11 23.04 -7.26 23.35
CA PRO A 11 23.84 -6.40 22.47
C PRO A 11 23.07 -5.11 22.13
N PRO A 12 23.78 -4.02 21.79
CA PRO A 12 23.16 -2.74 21.47
C PRO A 12 22.34 -2.84 20.18
N ARG A 13 21.16 -2.22 20.19
CA ARG A 13 20.21 -2.09 19.07
C ARG A 13 20.95 -1.60 17.82
N ARG A 14 21.14 -2.49 16.84
CA ARG A 14 21.45 -2.08 15.47
C ARG A 14 20.16 -1.55 14.85
N ILE A 15 20.19 -0.30 14.40
CA ILE A 15 19.21 0.23 13.47
C ILE A 15 19.38 -0.61 12.19
N ALA A 16 18.44 -1.52 11.96
CA ALA A 16 18.36 -2.26 10.71
C ALA A 16 17.80 -1.32 9.66
N ALA A 17 18.63 -0.91 8.70
CA ALA A 17 18.12 -0.43 7.42
C ALA A 17 17.40 -1.63 6.77
N TYR A 18 16.07 -1.63 6.79
CA TYR A 18 15.27 -2.67 6.14
C TYR A 18 15.16 -2.33 4.66
N SER A 19 15.75 -3.19 3.82
CA SER A 19 15.49 -3.25 2.39
C SER A 19 14.31 -4.19 2.20
N SER A 20 13.10 -3.65 2.04
CA SER A 20 11.93 -4.47 1.70
C SER A 20 12.00 -4.78 0.20
N THR A 21 12.48 -5.96 -0.15
CA THR A 21 12.31 -6.52 -1.49
C THR A 21 10.85 -6.97 -1.61
N VAL A 22 10.03 -6.22 -2.34
CA VAL A 22 8.69 -6.68 -2.73
C VAL A 22 8.89 -7.69 -3.85
N TYR A 23 8.54 -8.95 -3.58
CA TYR A 23 8.51 -9.98 -4.60
C TYR A 23 7.26 -9.77 -5.44
N ILE A 24 7.42 -9.14 -6.59
CA ILE A 24 6.43 -9.21 -7.66
C ILE A 24 6.73 -10.52 -8.37
N CYS A 25 5.75 -11.42 -8.44
CA CYS A 25 5.70 -12.63 -9.29
C CYS A 25 6.69 -12.56 -10.49
N GLY A 26 7.95 -12.98 -10.25
CA GLY A 26 9.02 -13.10 -11.26
C GLY A 26 9.86 -11.86 -11.66
N MET A 27 9.72 -10.66 -11.08
CA MET A 27 10.61 -9.51 -11.41
C MET A 27 11.09 -8.71 -10.18
N THR A 28 12.41 -8.67 -9.99
CA THR A 28 13.07 -7.89 -8.93
C THR A 28 13.13 -6.41 -9.28
N SER A 29 12.51 -5.56 -8.44
CA SER A 29 12.72 -4.12 -8.44
C SER A 29 13.02 -3.63 -7.02
N THR A 30 14.13 -2.92 -6.86
CA THR A 30 14.62 -2.44 -5.55
C THR A 30 14.07 -1.05 -5.26
N PHE A 31 13.41 -0.87 -4.12
CA PHE A 31 12.97 0.44 -3.63
C PHE A 31 13.77 0.86 -2.39
N HIS A 32 14.14 2.14 -2.33
CA HIS A 32 14.67 2.79 -1.13
C HIS A 32 13.63 3.79 -0.61
N GLN A 33 13.20 3.60 0.63
CA GLN A 33 12.39 4.57 1.35
C GLN A 33 13.23 5.12 2.50
N GLU A 34 13.55 6.41 2.46
CA GLU A 34 14.27 7.08 3.55
C GLU A 34 13.27 7.48 4.65
N HIS A 35 13.59 7.12 5.90
CA HIS A 35 12.82 7.50 7.08
C HIS A 35 13.16 8.95 7.49
N PRO A 36 12.19 9.85 7.69
CA PRO A 36 12.45 11.26 8.03
C PRO A 36 12.98 11.53 9.46
N ASP A 37 13.16 10.50 10.30
CA ASP A 37 13.52 10.67 11.72
C ASP A 37 15.01 10.49 12.07
N ALA A 38 15.91 10.45 11.07
CA ALA A 38 17.35 10.26 11.32
C ALA A 38 18.10 11.53 11.81
N ALA A 39 17.43 12.67 12.02
CA ALA A 39 18.10 13.96 12.24
C ALA A 39 18.10 14.51 13.68
N LEU A 40 17.76 13.72 14.71
CA LEU A 40 17.74 14.22 16.11
C LEU A 40 18.45 13.30 17.12
N ALA A 41 19.78 13.45 17.20
CA ALA A 41 20.60 13.43 18.41
C ALA A 41 22.08 13.40 17.97
N SER A 42 22.85 14.49 18.05
CA SER A 42 23.55 14.87 19.28
C SER A 42 24.27 16.23 19.10
N THR A 43 24.06 17.18 20.03
CA THR A 43 25.01 18.25 20.42
C THR A 43 25.71 17.83 21.73
N PRO A 44 26.83 18.44 22.23
CA PRO A 44 27.31 19.83 22.13
C PRO A 44 28.80 19.97 21.64
N ALA A 45 29.38 21.12 21.28
CA ALA A 45 29.56 22.35 22.06
C ALA A 45 30.02 23.57 21.21
N LEU A 46 29.67 24.77 21.69
CA LEU A 46 30.11 26.14 21.34
C LEU A 46 31.60 26.40 21.73
N PRO A 47 32.26 27.56 21.40
CA PRO A 47 31.71 28.88 21.02
C PRO A 47 32.47 29.72 19.94
N LYS A 48 31.77 30.71 19.33
CA LYS A 48 32.09 32.18 19.31
C LYS A 48 31.67 32.91 18.02
N LEU A 49 30.82 33.94 18.24
CA LEU A 49 30.82 35.33 17.71
C LEU A 49 30.68 35.62 16.19
N GLY A 50 29.69 36.46 15.86
CA GLY A 50 29.60 37.22 14.60
C GLY A 50 28.15 37.38 14.07
N VAL A 51 27.34 38.30 14.62
CA VAL A 51 26.94 39.59 14.01
C VAL A 51 25.85 39.51 12.91
N TRP A 52 24.64 39.96 13.30
CA TRP A 52 23.63 40.79 12.59
C TRP A 52 23.16 40.42 11.16
N SER A 53 21.86 40.13 10.99
CA SER A 53 20.84 41.10 10.50
C SER A 53 19.55 40.41 10.02
N ASN A 54 18.43 40.89 10.57
CA ASN A 54 17.14 41.19 9.93
C ASN A 54 16.56 40.26 8.85
N PHE A 55 15.44 39.61 9.15
CA PHE A 55 14.24 39.78 8.32
C PHE A 55 12.98 39.74 9.19
N SER A 56 12.24 40.85 9.12
CA SER A 56 10.94 41.11 9.74
C SER A 56 9.84 40.58 8.81
N GLY A 57 8.80 39.98 9.35
CA GLY A 57 7.70 39.44 8.54
C GLY A 57 6.52 38.89 9.33
N ALA A 58 5.74 39.80 9.93
CA ALA A 58 4.30 39.70 10.19
C ALA A 58 3.79 38.58 11.13
N LEU A 59 3.89 38.84 12.43
CA LEU A 59 2.98 38.31 13.45
C LEU A 59 2.21 39.50 14.04
N THR A 60 1.12 39.93 13.40
CA THR A 60 0.11 40.83 14.00
C THR A 60 -1.17 40.78 13.18
N LEU A 61 -2.15 39.99 13.62
CA LEU A 61 -3.56 40.39 13.66
C LEU A 61 -4.37 39.37 14.48
N CYS A 62 -4.38 39.52 15.79
CA CYS A 62 -5.36 38.90 16.68
C CYS A 62 -5.60 39.86 17.83
N ASN A 63 -6.55 40.77 17.66
CA ASN A 63 -7.36 41.36 18.72
C ASN A 63 -8.30 42.40 18.12
N LEU A 64 -9.43 41.93 17.62
CA LEU A 64 -10.66 42.69 17.45
C LEU A 64 -11.72 41.63 17.16
N LEU A 65 -12.45 41.19 18.19
CA LEU A 65 -13.82 40.65 18.15
C LEU A 65 -14.17 40.22 19.60
N GLY A 66 -15.23 40.82 20.15
CA GLY A 66 -15.77 40.50 21.48
C GLY A 66 -16.49 39.15 21.53
N PRO A 67 -17.08 38.78 22.69
CA PRO A 67 -17.59 37.43 22.97
C PRO A 67 -18.85 37.00 22.18
N ASP A 68 -19.34 37.80 21.22
CA ASP A 68 -20.56 37.54 20.45
C ASP A 68 -20.30 37.50 18.92
N GLY A 69 -19.21 36.83 18.50
CA GLY A 69 -18.96 36.51 17.09
C GLY A 69 -19.72 35.24 16.67
N PRO A 70 -20.31 35.17 15.45
CA PRO A 70 -21.06 34.00 15.04
C PRO A 70 -20.12 32.79 14.98
N ALA A 71 -20.59 31.67 15.55
CA ALA A 71 -20.01 30.35 15.37
C ALA A 71 -20.07 29.99 13.88
N TRP A 72 -19.09 30.46 13.11
CA TRP A 72 -18.84 29.93 11.78
C TRP A 72 -18.47 28.46 11.95
N LEU A 73 -19.16 27.64 11.15
CA LEU A 73 -18.81 26.26 10.86
C LEU A 73 -17.28 26.16 10.76
N VAL A 74 -16.65 25.48 11.72
CA VAL A 74 -15.48 24.69 11.36
C VAL A 74 -16.05 23.58 10.50
N ASP A 75 -16.06 23.82 9.19
CA ASP A 75 -16.42 22.83 8.22
C ASP A 75 -15.47 21.64 8.40
N ARG A 76 -16.00 20.53 8.95
CA ARG A 76 -15.28 19.28 9.12
C ARG A 76 -14.87 18.67 7.77
N SER A 77 -15.35 19.20 6.64
CA SER A 77 -14.95 18.79 5.29
C SER A 77 -13.49 19.10 4.95
N VAL A 78 -12.82 20.01 5.68
CA VAL A 78 -11.42 20.40 5.41
C VAL A 78 -10.40 19.36 5.89
N TRP A 79 -10.83 18.35 6.65
CA TRP A 79 -9.96 17.26 7.11
C TRP A 79 -10.39 15.86 6.66
N ASP A 80 -11.47 15.77 5.86
CA ASP A 80 -11.78 14.55 5.13
C ASP A 80 -10.80 14.45 3.95
N HIS A 81 -9.60 13.93 4.21
CA HIS A 81 -8.87 13.23 3.16
C HIS A 81 -9.84 12.14 2.69
N ALA A 82 -10.48 12.38 1.54
CA ALA A 82 -11.69 11.66 1.17
C ALA A 82 -11.47 10.16 1.31
N ARG A 83 -12.11 9.57 2.32
CA ARG A 83 -12.12 8.13 2.54
C ARG A 83 -12.66 7.47 1.28
N MET A 84 -11.88 6.57 0.69
CA MET A 84 -12.31 5.84 -0.50
C MET A 84 -12.34 4.34 -0.26
N ASP A 85 -13.44 3.73 -0.70
CA ASP A 85 -13.57 2.29 -0.78
C ASP A 85 -13.28 1.86 -2.23
N PHE A 86 -12.34 0.93 -2.40
CA PHE A 86 -11.91 0.36 -3.66
C PHE A 86 -12.49 -1.03 -3.82
N ASP A 87 -13.63 -1.13 -4.50
CA ASP A 87 -14.27 -2.41 -4.77
C ASP A 87 -13.53 -3.18 -5.87
N LEU A 88 -13.00 -4.35 -5.52
CA LEU A 88 -12.47 -5.35 -6.42
C LEU A 88 -13.64 -6.01 -7.16
N ALA A 89 -13.67 -5.83 -8.48
CA ALA A 89 -14.66 -6.45 -9.37
C ALA A 89 -13.96 -7.41 -10.34
N PRO A 90 -13.42 -8.54 -9.88
CA PRO A 90 -12.75 -9.51 -10.74
C PRO A 90 -13.70 -10.12 -11.80
N PRO A 91 -13.20 -10.43 -13.01
CA PRO A 91 -11.87 -10.10 -13.53
C PRO A 91 -11.84 -8.72 -14.22
N THR A 92 -12.84 -7.87 -13.95
CA THR A 92 -13.12 -6.64 -14.70
C THR A 92 -12.20 -5.48 -14.29
N GLY A 93 -11.88 -5.32 -13.01
CA GLY A 93 -11.00 -4.26 -12.52
C GLY A 93 -11.35 -3.74 -11.14
N VAL A 94 -10.87 -2.53 -10.81
CA VAL A 94 -11.02 -1.87 -9.51
C VAL A 94 -11.25 -0.37 -9.70
N GLY A 95 -12.36 0.15 -9.16
CA GLY A 95 -12.75 1.56 -9.35
C GLY A 95 -12.78 1.97 -10.84
N PRO A 96 -12.06 3.04 -11.25
CA PRO A 96 -11.98 3.46 -12.64
C PRO A 96 -11.03 2.61 -13.49
N LEU A 97 -10.20 1.76 -12.88
CA LEU A 97 -9.25 0.91 -13.59
C LEU A 97 -9.97 -0.34 -14.13
N ARG A 98 -10.04 -0.49 -15.45
CA ARG A 98 -10.67 -1.63 -16.13
C ARG A 98 -9.66 -2.42 -16.94
N ILE A 99 -9.64 -3.72 -16.74
CA ILE A 99 -8.82 -4.64 -17.53
C ILE A 99 -9.17 -4.50 -19.02
N GLY A 100 -8.14 -4.48 -19.87
CA GLY A 100 -8.28 -4.30 -21.32
C GLY A 100 -8.51 -2.86 -21.78
N MET A 101 -8.43 -1.85 -20.90
CA MET A 101 -8.36 -0.46 -21.38
C MET A 101 -6.96 -0.14 -21.90
N THR A 102 -6.84 0.87 -22.77
CA THR A 102 -5.54 1.30 -23.29
C THR A 102 -4.65 1.86 -22.19
N ARG A 103 -3.33 1.84 -22.35
CA ARG A 103 -2.38 2.46 -21.40
C ARG A 103 -2.70 3.92 -21.14
N HIS A 104 -3.09 4.67 -22.17
CA HIS A 104 -3.45 6.08 -22.00
C HIS A 104 -4.68 6.27 -21.08
N ALA A 105 -5.72 5.45 -21.29
CA ALA A 105 -6.90 5.44 -20.43
C ALA A 105 -6.53 4.99 -19.00
N ALA A 106 -5.67 3.98 -18.88
CA ALA A 106 -5.18 3.48 -17.60
C ALA A 106 -4.41 4.53 -16.80
N ASN A 107 -3.49 5.24 -17.45
CA ASN A 107 -2.73 6.32 -16.82
C ASN A 107 -3.67 7.44 -16.34
N THR A 108 -4.66 7.81 -17.16
CA THR A 108 -5.63 8.86 -16.81
C THR A 108 -6.50 8.42 -15.62
N ALA A 109 -6.97 7.18 -15.63
CA ALA A 109 -7.74 6.61 -14.53
C ALA A 109 -6.90 6.52 -13.24
N LEU A 110 -5.63 6.11 -13.35
CA LEU A 110 -4.72 6.05 -12.21
C LEU A 110 -4.45 7.44 -11.63
N ASP A 111 -4.16 8.43 -12.46
CA ASP A 111 -3.95 9.82 -12.02
C ASP A 111 -5.21 10.40 -11.37
N SER A 112 -6.41 9.98 -11.78
CA SER A 112 -7.67 10.41 -11.14
C SER A 112 -7.84 9.89 -9.70
N LEU A 113 -7.09 8.86 -9.32
CA LEU A 113 -7.08 8.29 -7.97
C LEU A 113 -6.05 8.96 -7.05
N ARG A 114 -5.23 9.87 -7.57
CA ARG A 114 -4.26 10.64 -6.78
C ARG A 114 -4.97 11.71 -5.96
N ASP A 115 -4.50 11.92 -4.73
CA ASP A 115 -4.82 13.13 -3.99
C ASP A 115 -3.81 14.24 -4.36
N LEU A 116 -4.27 15.26 -5.08
CA LEU A 116 -3.42 16.37 -5.53
C LEU A 116 -2.90 17.25 -4.39
N SER A 117 -3.53 17.19 -3.21
CA SER A 117 -3.07 17.92 -2.03
C SER A 117 -1.93 17.22 -1.28
N ALA A 118 -1.69 15.94 -1.59
CA ALA A 118 -0.76 15.08 -0.87
C ALA A 118 -0.09 14.08 -1.82
N ILE A 119 0.64 14.60 -2.82
CA ILE A 119 1.38 13.79 -3.79
C ILE A 119 2.59 13.17 -3.11
N SER A 120 2.73 11.85 -3.18
CA SER A 120 3.89 11.14 -2.67
C SER A 120 5.09 11.29 -3.59
N GLU A 121 6.29 11.46 -3.01
CA GLU A 121 7.56 11.44 -3.77
C GLU A 121 7.85 10.06 -4.40
N SER A 122 7.21 9.00 -3.88
CA SER A 122 7.35 7.64 -4.39
C SER A 122 6.49 7.36 -5.62
N ASP A 123 5.59 8.28 -5.98
CA ASP A 123 4.77 8.17 -7.18
C ASP A 123 5.62 8.02 -8.45
N ARG A 124 5.15 7.16 -9.36
CA ARG A 124 5.73 7.00 -10.69
C ARG A 124 4.62 7.14 -11.72
N PRO A 125 4.51 8.31 -12.39
CA PRO A 125 3.49 8.53 -13.41
C PRO A 125 3.46 7.42 -14.46
N GLY A 126 2.26 6.90 -14.72
CA GLY A 126 2.03 5.79 -15.64
C GLY A 126 2.49 4.40 -15.16
N GLN A 127 2.87 4.27 -13.88
CA GLN A 127 3.18 2.98 -13.25
C GLN A 127 2.40 2.82 -11.94
N HIS A 128 2.59 3.72 -10.97
CA HIS A 128 1.90 3.64 -9.68
C HIS A 128 1.75 4.99 -8.99
N VAL A 129 0.75 5.08 -8.11
CA VAL A 129 0.49 6.23 -7.24
C VAL A 129 0.27 5.77 -5.81
N PHE A 130 0.54 6.65 -4.86
CA PHE A 130 0.21 6.46 -3.45
C PHE A 130 -0.86 7.46 -3.01
N ARG A 131 -1.83 6.96 -2.25
CA ARG A 131 -2.80 7.81 -1.54
C ARG A 131 -2.26 8.21 -0.15
N PRO A 132 -2.84 9.24 0.50
CA PRO A 132 -2.39 9.68 1.83
C PRO A 132 -2.47 8.59 2.92
N SER A 133 -3.34 7.59 2.74
CA SER A 133 -3.44 6.43 3.62
C SER A 133 -2.22 5.50 3.55
N GLY A 134 -1.33 5.69 2.57
CA GLY A 134 -0.27 4.75 2.20
C GLY A 134 -0.72 3.69 1.20
N LEU A 135 -1.99 3.67 0.78
CA LEU A 135 -2.46 2.75 -0.27
C LEU A 135 -1.66 2.98 -1.55
N MET A 136 -0.95 1.95 -2.00
CA MET A 136 -0.32 1.92 -3.31
C MET A 136 -1.31 1.39 -4.34
N ILE A 137 -1.36 2.00 -5.53
CA ILE A 137 -2.12 1.50 -6.67
C ILE A 137 -1.17 1.46 -7.87
N SER A 138 -0.92 0.27 -8.41
CA SER A 138 0.00 0.01 -9.53
C SER A 138 -0.75 -0.58 -10.72
N ILE A 139 -0.36 -0.19 -11.94
CA ILE A 139 -0.91 -0.70 -13.19
C ILE A 139 0.15 -1.44 -14.00
N HIS A 140 -0.23 -2.58 -14.56
CA HIS A 140 0.64 -3.39 -15.42
C HIS A 140 0.01 -3.48 -16.81
N CYS A 141 0.63 -2.80 -17.78
CA CYS A 141 0.15 -2.81 -19.15
C CYS A 141 1.12 -3.55 -20.07
N VAL A 142 0.61 -4.43 -20.92
CA VAL A 142 1.34 -5.17 -21.95
C VAL A 142 0.66 -4.93 -23.29
N ARG A 143 1.45 -4.76 -24.36
CA ARG A 143 0.94 -4.43 -25.71
C ARG A 143 -0.09 -3.29 -25.71
N ASP A 144 0.19 -2.25 -24.92
CA ASP A 144 -0.63 -1.05 -24.74
C ASP A 144 -1.99 -1.23 -24.05
N MET A 145 -2.22 -2.38 -23.41
CA MET A 145 -3.47 -2.70 -22.73
C MET A 145 -3.23 -3.00 -21.25
N LEU A 146 -4.11 -2.53 -20.36
CA LEU A 146 -4.05 -2.89 -18.94
C LEU A 146 -4.35 -4.38 -18.76
N GLU A 147 -3.41 -5.12 -18.19
CA GLU A 147 -3.54 -6.55 -17.94
C GLU A 147 -3.66 -6.90 -16.46
N ALA A 148 -3.12 -6.07 -15.57
CA ALA A 148 -3.30 -6.26 -14.13
C ALA A 148 -3.26 -4.93 -13.37
N THR A 149 -3.89 -4.92 -12.20
CA THR A 149 -3.80 -3.85 -11.20
C THR A 149 -3.44 -4.46 -9.86
N GLU A 150 -2.46 -3.89 -9.19
CA GLU A 150 -2.04 -4.30 -7.86
C GLU A 150 -2.31 -3.18 -6.87
N LEU A 151 -2.87 -3.53 -5.71
CA LEU A 151 -3.03 -2.62 -4.59
C LEU A 151 -2.14 -3.09 -3.44
N GLY A 152 -1.42 -2.16 -2.82
CA GLY A 152 -0.61 -2.41 -1.63
C GLY A 152 -1.32 -1.92 -0.37
N ARG A 153 -1.24 -2.67 0.73
CA ARG A 153 -1.92 -2.41 2.00
C ARG A 153 -1.68 -0.97 2.49
N PRO A 154 -2.75 -0.22 2.84
CA PRO A 154 -2.57 1.10 3.44
C PRO A 154 -2.06 1.01 4.88
N SER A 155 -1.36 2.05 5.32
CA SER A 155 -0.89 2.23 6.70
C SER A 155 -1.98 2.77 7.63
N SER A 156 -3.08 3.29 7.08
CA SER A 156 -4.24 3.77 7.83
C SER A 156 -5.55 3.24 7.24
N GLN A 157 -6.63 3.27 8.02
CA GLN A 157 -7.95 2.75 7.60
C GLN A 157 -8.80 3.77 6.81
N THR A 158 -8.20 4.86 6.33
CA THR A 158 -8.93 5.89 5.57
C THR A 158 -9.30 5.40 4.18
N ASP A 159 -8.46 4.59 3.53
CA ASP A 159 -8.84 3.90 2.29
C ASP A 159 -9.01 2.41 2.56
N ARG A 160 -9.98 1.78 1.89
CA ARG A 160 -10.30 0.35 2.07
C ARG A 160 -10.31 -0.35 0.74
N VAL A 161 -9.89 -1.61 0.71
CA VAL A 161 -9.94 -2.45 -0.50
C VAL A 161 -10.86 -3.62 -0.20
N LEU A 162 -11.95 -3.71 -0.96
CA LEU A 162 -13.08 -4.57 -0.64
C LEU A 162 -13.31 -5.60 -1.75
N PHE A 163 -13.50 -6.85 -1.38
CA PHE A 163 -14.08 -7.86 -2.26
C PHE A 163 -15.38 -8.38 -1.66
N GLN A 164 -16.53 -8.15 -2.30
CA GLN A 164 -17.84 -8.57 -1.79
C GLN A 164 -18.08 -8.14 -0.33
N GLY A 165 -17.63 -6.93 0.04
CA GLY A 165 -17.71 -6.40 1.40
C GLY A 165 -16.65 -6.91 2.38
N VAL A 166 -15.77 -7.83 1.98
CA VAL A 166 -14.61 -8.29 2.75
C VAL A 166 -13.47 -7.30 2.56
N ASP A 167 -13.02 -6.69 3.66
CA ASP A 167 -11.84 -5.83 3.65
C ASP A 167 -10.57 -6.68 3.65
N VAL A 168 -9.88 -6.71 2.51
CA VAL A 168 -8.79 -7.65 2.25
C VAL A 168 -7.49 -7.30 2.98
N PHE A 169 -7.40 -6.07 3.51
CA PHE A 169 -6.22 -5.57 4.22
C PHE A 169 -6.47 -5.30 5.71
N ALA A 170 -7.73 -5.16 6.15
CA ALA A 170 -8.05 -4.98 7.55
C ALA A 170 -8.21 -6.31 8.33
N LEU A 171 -8.44 -7.42 7.63
CA LEU A 171 -8.60 -8.74 8.24
C LEU A 171 -7.32 -9.57 8.15
N PRO A 172 -7.04 -10.46 9.13
CA PRO A 172 -5.94 -11.41 9.03
C PRO A 172 -6.03 -12.24 7.74
N ALA A 173 -4.89 -12.57 7.14
CA ALA A 173 -4.82 -13.24 5.83
C ALA A 173 -5.67 -14.51 5.78
N ARG A 174 -5.60 -15.36 6.83
CA ARG A 174 -6.41 -16.59 6.93
C ARG A 174 -7.92 -16.32 7.00
N GLU A 175 -8.34 -15.24 7.65
CA GLU A 175 -9.77 -14.86 7.70
C GLU A 175 -10.25 -14.30 6.37
N VAL A 176 -9.41 -13.56 5.64
CA VAL A 176 -9.70 -13.15 4.25
C VAL A 176 -9.86 -14.38 3.37
N VAL A 177 -8.91 -15.32 3.41
CA VAL A 177 -8.97 -16.58 2.65
C VAL A 177 -10.25 -17.34 2.97
N ARG A 178 -10.61 -17.48 4.26
CA ARG A 178 -11.83 -18.15 4.69
C ARG A 178 -13.09 -17.49 4.11
N ARG A 179 -13.19 -16.15 4.15
CA ARG A 179 -14.36 -15.40 3.65
C ARG A 179 -14.45 -15.35 2.14
N VAL A 180 -13.33 -15.14 1.45
CA VAL A 180 -13.26 -15.22 -0.02
C VAL A 180 -13.63 -16.63 -0.48
N GLY A 181 -13.21 -17.65 0.27
CA GLY A 181 -13.56 -19.06 0.10
C GLY A 181 -15.05 -19.37 0.13
N GLU A 182 -15.89 -18.47 0.66
CA GLU A 182 -17.35 -18.60 0.62
C GLU A 182 -17.92 -18.31 -0.79
N PHE A 183 -17.14 -17.65 -1.65
CA PHE A 183 -17.55 -17.23 -3.00
C PHE A 183 -16.83 -17.96 -4.13
N THR A 184 -15.61 -18.43 -3.89
CA THR A 184 -14.73 -19.04 -4.90
C THR A 184 -13.75 -20.01 -4.26
N SER A 185 -13.16 -20.91 -5.06
CA SER A 185 -11.95 -21.60 -4.64
C SER A 185 -10.80 -20.60 -4.47
N ILE A 186 -10.07 -20.73 -3.37
CA ILE A 186 -8.83 -20.00 -3.09
C ILE A 186 -7.84 -20.99 -2.46
N GLU A 187 -6.62 -21.00 -2.95
CA GLU A 187 -5.58 -21.94 -2.56
C GLU A 187 -4.24 -21.24 -2.36
N GLU A 188 -3.35 -21.85 -1.58
CA GLU A 188 -1.95 -21.40 -1.51
C GLU A 188 -1.29 -21.60 -2.87
N ASP A 189 -0.46 -20.66 -3.29
CA ASP A 189 0.31 -20.81 -4.51
C ASP A 189 1.36 -21.92 -4.31
N PRO A 190 1.38 -22.97 -5.14
CA PRO A 190 2.37 -24.04 -5.00
C PRO A 190 3.82 -23.57 -5.21
N GLU A 191 4.03 -22.43 -5.86
CA GLU A 191 5.36 -21.84 -6.10
C GLU A 191 5.74 -20.78 -5.04
N ASP A 192 4.79 -20.31 -4.23
CA ASP A 192 5.00 -19.29 -3.20
C ASP A 192 4.02 -19.46 -2.02
N ASP A 193 4.50 -20.02 -0.90
CA ASP A 193 3.69 -20.28 0.30
C ASP A 193 3.16 -19.00 1.00
N ALA A 194 3.68 -17.84 0.62
CA ALA A 194 3.23 -16.55 1.09
C ALA A 194 2.13 -15.94 0.17
N SER A 195 1.82 -16.60 -0.94
CA SER A 195 0.77 -16.24 -1.89
C SER A 195 -0.46 -17.13 -1.77
N PHE A 196 -1.62 -16.54 -2.05
CA PHE A 196 -2.87 -17.26 -2.27
C PHE A 196 -3.47 -16.82 -3.60
N ILE A 197 -4.03 -17.76 -4.35
CA ILE A 197 -4.64 -17.49 -5.65
C ILE A 197 -6.10 -17.95 -5.61
N ALA A 198 -6.99 -17.08 -6.05
CA ALA A 198 -8.36 -17.40 -6.41
C ALA A 198 -8.45 -17.45 -7.95
N PRO A 199 -8.19 -18.61 -8.58
CA PRO A 199 -7.99 -18.70 -10.03
C PRO A 199 -9.24 -18.32 -10.83
N ASP A 200 -10.44 -18.66 -10.34
CA ASP A 200 -11.72 -18.35 -11.00
C ASP A 200 -11.99 -16.83 -11.04
N LEU A 201 -11.40 -16.08 -10.11
CA LEU A 201 -11.51 -14.63 -10.04
C LEU A 201 -10.30 -13.90 -10.63
N LEU A 202 -9.21 -14.62 -10.93
CA LEU A 202 -7.94 -14.01 -11.35
C LEU A 202 -7.45 -12.98 -10.33
N LEU A 203 -7.60 -13.34 -9.05
CA LEU A 203 -7.07 -12.60 -7.91
C LEU A 203 -5.91 -13.38 -7.28
N SER A 204 -4.87 -12.66 -6.91
CA SER A 204 -3.80 -13.16 -6.05
C SER A 204 -3.63 -12.24 -4.86
N PHE A 205 -3.34 -12.83 -3.70
CA PHE A 205 -3.09 -12.14 -2.44
C PHE A 205 -1.71 -12.54 -1.96
N TRP A 206 -0.89 -11.57 -1.59
CA TRP A 206 0.48 -11.82 -1.16
C TRP A 206 0.76 -11.18 0.20
N ARG A 207 1.64 -11.83 0.96
CA ARG A 207 2.18 -11.35 2.24
C ARG A 207 3.69 -11.63 2.28
N PRO A 208 4.49 -10.86 3.04
CA PRO A 208 5.94 -10.99 3.03
C PRO A 208 6.46 -12.30 3.59
N PHE A 209 5.70 -12.92 4.50
CA PHE A 209 6.04 -14.20 5.11
C PHE A 209 4.77 -15.02 5.35
N ALA A 210 4.89 -16.33 5.23
CA ALA A 210 3.89 -17.26 5.73
C ALA A 210 3.98 -17.33 7.26
N ALA A 211 3.31 -16.40 7.96
CA ALA A 211 3.20 -16.39 9.41
C ALA A 211 1.74 -16.26 9.81
N ASP A 212 1.28 -17.12 10.71
CA ASP A 212 -0.10 -17.13 11.23
C ASP A 212 -0.18 -17.36 12.75
N ASP A 213 0.94 -17.62 13.40
CA ASP A 213 0.98 -18.00 14.82
C ASP A 213 0.98 -16.80 15.78
N GLU A 214 1.54 -15.66 15.39
CA GLU A 214 1.73 -14.49 16.26
C GLU A 214 1.06 -13.22 15.69
N PRO A 215 -0.11 -12.79 16.21
CA PRO A 215 -0.77 -11.56 15.76
C PRO A 215 0.04 -10.28 16.02
N GLU A 216 0.99 -10.34 16.95
CA GLU A 216 1.94 -9.27 17.26
C GLU A 216 3.03 -9.14 16.16
N GLU A 217 3.27 -10.22 15.41
CA GLU A 217 4.07 -10.23 14.19
C GLU A 217 3.19 -9.80 13.01
N GLU A 218 2.95 -8.49 12.88
CA GLU A 218 2.13 -7.95 11.78
C GLU A 218 2.65 -8.35 10.39
N GLN A 219 3.95 -8.66 10.28
CA GLN A 219 4.59 -9.14 9.07
C GLN A 219 4.14 -10.58 8.76
N GLY A 220 3.27 -10.73 7.75
CA GLY A 220 2.73 -12.03 7.34
C GLY A 220 1.35 -12.34 7.93
N TYR A 221 0.96 -11.72 9.04
CA TYR A 221 -0.37 -11.93 9.60
C TYR A 221 -1.50 -11.34 8.74
N TYR A 222 -1.20 -10.30 7.97
CA TYR A 222 -2.09 -9.67 7.00
C TYR A 222 -1.52 -9.75 5.59
N PHE A 223 -2.40 -9.66 4.58
CA PHE A 223 -1.93 -9.45 3.21
C PHE A 223 -1.28 -8.07 3.06
N SER A 224 -0.21 -8.02 2.29
CA SER A 224 0.50 -6.78 1.93
C SER A 224 0.13 -6.29 0.55
N SER A 225 -0.28 -7.18 -0.37
CA SER A 225 -0.85 -6.77 -1.64
C SER A 225 -1.96 -7.71 -2.13
N VAL A 226 -2.77 -7.18 -3.02
CA VAL A 226 -3.74 -7.93 -3.82
C VAL A 226 -3.59 -7.52 -5.28
N LEU A 227 -3.54 -8.49 -6.17
CA LEU A 227 -3.42 -8.30 -7.61
C LEU A 227 -4.66 -8.85 -8.30
N LEU A 228 -5.26 -8.03 -9.16
CA LEU A 228 -6.34 -8.40 -10.07
C LEU A 228 -5.82 -8.42 -11.49
N ALA A 229 -6.00 -9.55 -12.18
CA ALA A 229 -5.46 -9.75 -13.51
C ALA A 229 -6.53 -10.11 -14.56
N ARG A 230 -6.11 -10.00 -15.83
CA ARG A 230 -6.90 -10.44 -16.98
C ARG A 230 -6.93 -11.96 -17.13
N PRO A 231 -7.92 -12.50 -17.87
CA PRO A 231 -7.91 -13.90 -18.27
C PRO A 231 -6.62 -14.27 -19.00
N GLY A 232 -6.05 -15.42 -18.60
CA GLY A 232 -4.79 -15.93 -19.13
C GLY A 232 -3.53 -15.44 -18.45
N TYR A 233 -3.62 -14.63 -17.40
CA TYR A 233 -2.45 -14.12 -16.70
C TYR A 233 -1.67 -15.23 -15.98
N TYR A 234 -2.38 -16.18 -15.37
CA TYR A 234 -1.80 -17.33 -14.65
C TYR A 234 -1.69 -18.60 -15.51
N ASP A 235 -1.80 -18.48 -16.83
CA ASP A 235 -1.69 -19.64 -17.69
C ASP A 235 -0.28 -20.22 -17.69
N THR A 236 -0.21 -21.54 -17.53
CA THR A 236 0.97 -22.29 -17.96
C THR A 236 1.15 -22.16 -19.49
N PRO A 237 2.38 -22.36 -20.01
CA PRO A 237 2.61 -22.36 -21.45
C PRO A 237 1.69 -23.31 -22.25
N ALA A 238 1.32 -24.45 -21.66
CA ALA A 238 0.38 -25.40 -22.25
C ALA A 238 -1.04 -24.83 -22.35
N GLN A 239 -1.56 -24.24 -21.27
CA GLN A 239 -2.88 -23.62 -21.25
C GLN A 239 -2.96 -22.42 -22.20
N ALA A 240 -1.90 -21.61 -22.28
CA ALA A 240 -1.82 -20.49 -23.21
C ALA A 240 -1.87 -20.97 -24.67
N ALA A 241 -1.17 -22.06 -24.99
CA ALA A 241 -1.16 -22.66 -26.34
C ALA A 241 -2.54 -23.22 -26.73
N GLU A 242 -3.24 -23.89 -25.80
CA GLU A 242 -4.59 -24.40 -26.03
C GLU A 242 -5.60 -23.27 -26.30
N ARG A 243 -5.53 -22.18 -25.54
CA ARG A 243 -6.43 -21.02 -25.76
C ARG A 243 -6.22 -20.41 -27.14
N LEU A 244 -4.96 -20.29 -27.58
CA LEU A 244 -4.64 -19.77 -28.91
C LEU A 244 -5.26 -20.63 -30.02
N GLN A 245 -5.22 -21.96 -29.85
CA GLN A 245 -5.83 -22.91 -30.79
C GLN A 245 -7.37 -22.80 -30.82
N GLN A 246 -8.02 -22.52 -29.70
CA GLN A 246 -9.47 -22.36 -29.61
C GLN A 246 -9.98 -21.00 -30.13
N SER A 247 -9.10 -19.99 -30.17
CA SER A 247 -9.41 -18.64 -30.64
C SER A 247 -9.13 -18.39 -32.13
N SER A 248 -8.60 -19.40 -32.85
CA SER A 248 -8.28 -19.36 -34.29
C SER A 248 -9.37 -20.04 -35.12
#